data_AF-A0A2N8PTJ7-F1
#
_entry.id   AF-A0A2N8PTJ7-F1
#
_cell.length_a   1.000
_cell.length_b   1.000
_cell.length_c   1.000
_cell.angle_alpha   90.00
_cell.angle_beta   90.00
_cell.angle_gamma   90.00
#
_symmetry.space_group_name_H-M   'P 1'
#
loop_
_entity.id
_entity.type
_entity.pdbx_description
1 polymer ?
#
loop_
_entity_poly.entity_id
_entity_poly.type
_entity_poly.pdbx_seq_one_letter_code
_entity_poly.pdbx_strand_id
1 'polypeptide(L)'
;MSNEEYYGKILYNKQMSEDWLSLLEDAPAFNRFDLKPITALLSAPCDLGTLVLREEEHSFHDRGTLETLRSFYQTHRFFDYSMTRRCFKVIDGFSSYKVPFVNWHFALCPLESPENGMWVNPLEVYQLQTIRGVCFAELRNGVIIELPIQKRSFIDQAEKAIYSLCYLRREYSITLNYKGGPLDYFQLPVTPFLLSLRKRPLLQHWVTDRGVFHQRYLSEVLRKHQERN
;
A
#
# COMPACT_ATOMS: atom_id res chain seq x y z
N MET A 1 21.67 -12.21 24.50
CA MET A 1 20.23 -11.93 24.46
C MET A 1 20.10 -10.42 24.37
N SER A 2 19.80 -9.86 23.19
CA SER A 2 19.52 -8.44 23.07
C SER A 2 18.05 -8.21 23.43
N ASN A 3 17.79 -7.42 24.46
CA ASN A 3 16.50 -6.76 24.65
C ASN A 3 16.41 -5.68 23.59
N GLU A 4 15.95 -6.03 22.39
CA GLU A 4 15.48 -5.02 21.43
C GLU A 4 14.12 -4.55 21.93
N GLU A 5 14.13 -3.52 22.78
CA GLU A 5 12.94 -2.79 23.17
C GLU A 5 12.63 -1.76 22.07
N TYR A 6 11.36 -1.73 21.65
CA TYR A 6 10.86 -0.69 20.78
C TYR A 6 10.75 0.63 21.54
N TYR A 7 11.24 1.70 20.94
CA TYR A 7 10.96 3.07 21.37
C TYR A 7 9.97 3.68 20.37
N GLY A 8 8.69 3.77 20.72
CA GLY A 8 7.63 4.33 19.86
C GLY A 8 6.24 3.77 20.18
N LYS A 9 5.19 4.33 19.56
CA LYS A 9 3.82 3.79 19.67
C LYS A 9 3.72 2.49 18.87
N ILE A 10 3.32 1.40 19.52
CA ILE A 10 3.22 0.07 18.93
C ILE A 10 1.75 -0.31 18.75
N LEU A 11 1.37 -0.50 17.49
CA LEU A 11 0.06 -0.98 17.10
C LEU A 11 0.11 -2.48 16.82
N TYR A 12 -0.28 -3.26 17.84
CA TYR A 12 -0.40 -4.71 17.74
C TYR A 12 -1.56 -5.10 16.82
N ASN A 13 -1.35 -6.15 16.03
CA ASN A 13 -2.34 -6.55 15.04
C ASN A 13 -3.52 -7.25 15.72
N LYS A 14 -4.75 -6.78 15.46
CA LYS A 14 -6.00 -7.34 16.02
C LYS A 14 -6.07 -7.35 17.56
N GLN A 15 -5.16 -6.66 18.24
CA GLN A 15 -5.12 -6.55 19.69
C GLN A 15 -5.16 -5.09 20.12
N MET A 16 -6.14 -4.73 20.95
CA MET A 16 -6.24 -3.39 21.52
C MET A 16 -5.13 -3.17 22.54
N SER A 17 -4.44 -2.04 22.45
CA SER A 17 -3.39 -1.58 23.36
C SER A 17 -3.63 -0.11 23.76
N GLU A 18 -2.89 0.39 24.75
CA GLU A 18 -2.94 1.80 25.13
C GLU A 18 -2.59 2.73 23.96
N ASP A 19 -1.62 2.35 23.13
CA ASP A 19 -1.24 3.09 21.92
C ASP A 19 -2.38 3.14 20.88
N TRP A 20 -3.12 2.03 20.72
CA TRP A 20 -4.32 2.01 19.89
C TRP A 20 -5.38 2.95 20.43
N LEU A 21 -5.68 2.89 21.73
CA LEU A 21 -6.68 3.74 22.36
C LEU A 21 -6.31 5.23 22.21
N SER A 22 -5.05 5.58 22.49
CA SER A 22 -4.53 6.95 22.33
C SER A 22 -4.69 7.47 20.91
N LEU A 23 -4.53 6.62 19.89
CA LEU A 23 -4.68 7.03 18.49
C LEU A 23 -6.13 7.04 18.00
N LEU A 24 -7.05 6.36 18.69
CA LEU A 24 -8.46 6.32 18.32
C LEU A 24 -9.28 7.41 19.03
N GLU A 25 -8.96 7.74 20.27
CA GLU A 25 -9.71 8.69 21.11
C GLU A 25 -9.79 10.09 20.49
N ASP A 26 -8.68 10.57 19.93
CA ASP A 26 -8.56 11.92 19.34
C ASP A 26 -8.61 11.92 17.80
N ALA A 27 -8.92 10.78 17.17
CA ALA A 27 -8.85 10.69 15.72
C ALA A 27 -9.97 11.50 15.05
N PRO A 28 -9.64 12.54 14.24
CA PRO A 28 -10.65 13.22 13.44
C PRO A 28 -11.26 12.26 12.42
N ALA A 29 -12.50 12.54 11.98
CA ALA A 29 -13.14 11.77 10.94
C ALA A 29 -12.32 11.79 9.64
N PHE A 30 -12.25 10.63 8.96
CA PHE A 30 -11.50 10.48 7.72
C PHE A 30 -11.97 11.46 6.64
N ASN A 31 -11.08 12.37 6.26
CA ASN A 31 -11.31 13.31 5.17
C ASN A 31 -10.90 12.69 3.83
N ARG A 32 -11.88 12.12 3.11
CA ARG A 32 -11.66 11.53 1.77
C ARG A 32 -11.23 12.53 0.67
N PHE A 33 -11.24 13.84 0.93
CA PHE A 33 -10.76 14.86 0.00
C PHE A 33 -9.28 15.20 0.19
N ASP A 34 -8.66 14.73 1.27
CA ASP A 34 -7.25 14.96 1.54
C ASP A 34 -6.36 14.07 0.65
N LEU A 35 -5.69 14.72 -0.30
CA LEU A 35 -4.83 14.09 -1.30
C LEU A 35 -3.44 13.69 -0.79
N LYS A 36 -3.09 13.98 0.46
CA LYS A 36 -1.80 13.55 1.02
C LYS A 36 -1.63 12.02 0.86
N PRO A 37 -0.39 11.52 0.78
CA PRO A 37 -0.15 10.08 0.77
C PRO A 37 -0.73 9.41 2.02
N ILE A 38 -1.37 8.26 1.83
CA ILE A 38 -1.76 7.38 2.94
C ILE A 38 -0.53 6.55 3.29
N THR A 39 -0.14 6.55 4.56
CA THR A 39 0.96 5.73 5.10
C THR A 39 0.49 4.30 5.33
N ALA A 40 -0.66 4.14 5.99
CA ALA A 40 -1.26 2.84 6.23
C ALA A 40 -2.77 2.94 6.47
N LEU A 41 -3.48 1.86 6.14
CA LEU A 41 -4.85 1.61 6.57
C LEU A 41 -4.83 0.40 7.50
N LEU A 42 -5.14 0.63 8.76
CA LEU A 42 -5.10 -0.39 9.80
C LEU A 42 -6.52 -0.69 10.24
N SER A 43 -6.93 -1.96 10.18
CA SER A 43 -8.20 -2.39 10.76
C SER A 43 -8.10 -2.28 12.28
N ALA A 44 -8.91 -1.42 12.87
CA ALA A 44 -8.95 -1.27 14.32
C ALA A 44 -9.41 -2.58 14.96
N PRO A 45 -8.83 -3.00 16.10
CA PRO A 45 -9.28 -4.18 16.83
C PRO A 45 -10.77 -4.11 17.15
N CYS A 46 -11.42 -5.26 17.32
CA CYS A 46 -12.86 -5.37 17.60
C CYS A 46 -13.78 -4.79 16.50
N ASP A 47 -13.31 -4.81 15.25
CA ASP A 47 -14.07 -4.37 14.07
C ASP A 47 -14.61 -2.92 14.17
N LEU A 48 -13.92 -2.07 14.92
CA LEU A 48 -14.36 -0.69 15.16
C LEU A 48 -14.36 0.14 13.86
N GLY A 49 -13.48 -0.17 12.91
CA GLY A 49 -13.35 0.55 11.65
C GLY A 49 -11.91 0.55 11.16
N THR A 50 -11.51 1.64 10.49
CA THR A 50 -10.19 1.84 9.92
C THR A 50 -9.51 3.05 10.55
N LEU A 51 -8.33 2.83 11.13
CA LEU A 51 -7.39 3.90 11.42
C LEU A 51 -6.58 4.19 10.14
N VAL A 52 -6.64 5.44 9.68
CA VAL A 52 -5.90 5.93 8.52
C VAL A 52 -4.70 6.72 9.03
N LEU A 53 -3.49 6.20 8.78
CA LEU A 53 -2.25 6.88 9.12
C LEU A 53 -1.71 7.65 7.91
N ARG A 54 -1.16 8.82 8.19
CA ARG A 54 -0.39 9.67 7.26
C ARG A 54 0.91 10.11 7.96
N GLU A 55 1.74 10.87 7.26
CA GLU A 55 3.06 11.29 7.77
C GLU A 55 2.96 12.05 9.10
N GLU A 56 2.06 13.02 9.22
CA GLU A 56 1.95 13.88 10.40
C GLU A 56 0.61 13.79 11.12
N GLU A 57 -0.33 13.00 10.59
CA GLU A 57 -1.70 12.96 11.08
C GLU A 57 -2.28 11.54 11.00
N HIS A 58 -3.34 11.35 11.77
CA HIS A 58 -4.16 10.15 11.74
C HIS A 58 -5.62 10.56 11.72
N SER A 59 -6.47 9.68 11.22
CA SER A 59 -7.91 9.87 11.19
C SER A 59 -8.62 8.53 11.24
N PHE A 60 -9.90 8.55 11.52
CA PHE A 60 -10.70 7.34 11.69
C PHE A 60 -11.89 7.30 10.75
N HIS A 61 -12.19 6.12 10.24
CA HIS A 61 -13.37 5.85 9.43
C HIS A 61 -14.11 4.63 10.00
N ASP A 62 -15.42 4.73 10.18
CA ASP A 62 -16.28 3.69 10.76
C ASP A 62 -16.56 2.51 9.80
N ARG A 63 -15.74 2.36 8.75
CA ARG A 63 -15.86 1.32 7.72
C ARG A 63 -14.58 0.50 7.61
N GLY A 64 -14.69 -0.66 6.96
CA GLY A 64 -13.55 -1.52 6.66
C GLY A 64 -12.53 -0.88 5.72
N THR A 65 -11.31 -1.42 5.68
CA THR A 65 -10.18 -0.80 4.98
C THR A 65 -10.41 -0.67 3.47
N LEU A 66 -11.06 -1.65 2.83
CA LEU A 66 -11.40 -1.56 1.40
C LEU A 66 -12.46 -0.50 1.11
N GLU A 67 -13.43 -0.32 2.00
CA GLU A 67 -14.49 0.69 1.86
C GLU A 67 -13.92 2.10 2.06
N THR A 68 -13.05 2.25 3.05
CA THR A 68 -12.26 3.47 3.27
C THR A 68 -11.46 3.82 2.01
N LEU A 69 -10.69 2.86 1.48
CA LEU A 69 -9.92 3.04 0.25
C LEU A 69 -10.82 3.35 -0.96
N ARG A 70 -11.99 2.71 -1.07
CA ARG A 70 -12.99 2.98 -2.11
C ARG A 70 -13.52 4.40 -2.07
N SER A 71 -13.89 4.89 -0.89
CA SER A 71 -14.38 6.26 -0.74
C SER A 71 -13.32 7.29 -1.18
N PHE A 72 -12.04 7.01 -0.92
CA PHE A 72 -10.91 7.84 -1.33
C PHE A 72 -10.70 7.84 -2.84
N TYR A 73 -10.53 6.66 -3.47
CA TYR A 73 -10.20 6.62 -4.90
C TYR A 73 -11.35 7.06 -5.81
N GLN A 74 -12.61 6.86 -5.38
CA GLN A 74 -13.78 7.33 -6.11
C GLN A 74 -13.88 8.85 -6.09
N THR A 75 -13.58 9.48 -4.95
CA THR A 75 -13.60 10.94 -4.80
C THR A 75 -12.60 11.61 -5.75
N HIS A 76 -11.41 11.03 -5.90
CA HIS A 76 -10.35 11.58 -6.72
C HIS A 76 -10.32 11.06 -8.17
N ARG A 77 -11.31 10.25 -8.57
CA ARG A 77 -11.40 9.64 -9.90
C ARG A 77 -10.12 8.87 -10.30
N PHE A 78 -9.48 8.24 -9.31
CA PHE A 78 -8.39 7.29 -9.57
C PHE A 78 -8.94 5.97 -10.12
N PHE A 79 -8.05 5.09 -10.57
CA PHE A 79 -8.44 3.79 -11.11
C PHE A 79 -9.24 2.97 -10.08
N ASP A 80 -10.35 2.39 -10.52
CA ASP A 80 -11.19 1.51 -9.71
C ASP A 80 -10.37 0.29 -9.30
N TYR A 81 -10.18 0.12 -7.99
CA TYR A 81 -9.37 -0.96 -7.45
C TYR A 81 -9.82 -2.34 -7.93
N SER A 82 -11.12 -2.58 -8.09
CA SER A 82 -11.64 -3.87 -8.55
C SER A 82 -11.25 -4.17 -10.00
N MET A 83 -11.18 -3.14 -10.85
CA MET A 83 -10.74 -3.26 -12.24
C MET A 83 -9.21 -3.40 -12.33
N THR A 84 -8.49 -2.55 -11.59
CA THR A 84 -7.03 -2.61 -11.45
C THR A 84 -6.57 -3.99 -10.98
N ARG A 85 -7.26 -4.57 -10.00
CA ARG A 85 -7.03 -5.93 -9.52
C ARG A 85 -7.13 -6.95 -10.65
N ARG A 86 -8.13 -6.86 -11.53
CA ARG A 86 -8.27 -7.77 -12.68
C ARG A 86 -7.15 -7.58 -13.71
N CYS A 87 -6.70 -6.34 -13.92
CA CYS A 87 -5.63 -6.04 -14.86
C CYS A 87 -4.26 -6.57 -14.40
N PHE A 88 -3.97 -6.53 -13.10
CA PHE A 88 -2.70 -7.03 -12.55
C PHE A 88 -2.66 -8.55 -12.37
N LYS A 89 -3.81 -9.26 -12.35
CA LYS A 89 -3.88 -10.73 -12.25
C LYS A 89 -3.10 -11.48 -13.33
N VAL A 90 -2.94 -10.84 -14.48
CA VAL A 90 -2.38 -11.39 -15.72
C VAL A 90 -0.97 -10.86 -16.00
N ILE A 91 -0.32 -10.28 -14.99
CA ILE A 91 1.10 -9.93 -15.03
C ILE A 91 1.87 -11.03 -14.29
N ASP A 92 2.89 -11.58 -14.94
CA ASP A 92 3.69 -12.64 -14.36
C ASP A 92 4.34 -12.20 -13.03
N GLY A 93 4.21 -13.04 -12.01
CA GLY A 93 4.69 -12.77 -10.66
C GLY A 93 3.72 -12.01 -9.74
N PHE A 94 2.60 -11.47 -10.25
CA PHE A 94 1.56 -10.84 -9.42
C PHE A 94 0.57 -11.87 -8.90
N SER A 95 0.28 -11.83 -7.58
CA SER A 95 -0.77 -12.67 -7.02
C SER A 95 -2.14 -12.08 -7.33
N SER A 96 -3.10 -12.91 -7.71
CA SER A 96 -4.47 -12.48 -8.00
C SER A 96 -5.24 -11.97 -6.78
N TYR A 97 -4.73 -12.25 -5.58
CA TYR A 97 -5.39 -11.99 -4.32
C TYR A 97 -4.94 -10.68 -3.66
N LYS A 98 -3.64 -10.38 -3.66
CA LYS A 98 -3.06 -9.20 -3.01
C LYS A 98 -2.52 -8.23 -4.06
N VAL A 99 -3.42 -7.58 -4.79
CA VAL A 99 -3.02 -6.57 -5.78
C VAL A 99 -2.84 -5.22 -5.09
N PRO A 100 -1.72 -4.51 -5.30
CA PRO A 100 -1.53 -3.16 -4.77
C PRO A 100 -2.57 -2.18 -5.32
N PHE A 101 -2.98 -1.24 -4.48
CA PHE A 101 -3.59 0.00 -4.96
C PHE A 101 -2.48 0.98 -5.34
N VAL A 102 -2.60 1.62 -6.50
CA VAL A 102 -1.61 2.59 -6.99
C VAL A 102 -2.31 3.81 -7.57
N ASN A 103 -1.73 4.98 -7.31
CA ASN A 103 -2.04 6.23 -8.00
C ASN A 103 -0.73 6.92 -8.41
N TRP A 104 -0.79 8.18 -8.85
CA TRP A 104 0.41 8.93 -9.28
C TRP A 104 1.45 9.14 -8.19
N HIS A 105 1.02 9.21 -6.93
CA HIS A 105 1.82 9.68 -5.81
C HIS A 105 2.34 8.53 -4.94
N PHE A 106 1.50 7.52 -4.67
CA PHE A 106 1.85 6.44 -3.76
C PHE A 106 1.23 5.09 -4.15
N ALA A 107 1.67 4.05 -3.44
CA ALA A 107 1.12 2.71 -3.53
C ALA A 107 0.73 2.21 -2.15
N LEU A 108 -0.30 1.36 -2.06
CA LEU A 108 -0.67 0.61 -0.87
C LEU A 108 -0.68 -0.87 -1.21
N CYS A 109 0.08 -1.69 -0.49
CA CYS A 109 0.00 -3.14 -0.61
C CYS A 109 -0.93 -3.73 0.46
N PRO A 110 -1.90 -4.59 0.08
CA PRO A 110 -2.69 -5.32 1.06
C PRO A 110 -1.86 -6.48 1.63
N LEU A 111 -1.82 -6.60 2.95
CA LEU A 111 -1.04 -7.63 3.64
C LEU A 111 -1.86 -8.90 3.91
N GLU A 112 -3.18 -8.77 4.00
CA GLU A 112 -4.17 -9.84 4.18
C GLU A 112 -5.25 -9.77 3.07
N SER A 113 -6.45 -10.30 3.35
CA SER A 113 -7.64 -10.09 2.51
C SER A 113 -7.93 -8.58 2.40
N PRO A 114 -8.13 -8.02 1.20
CA PRO A 114 -8.34 -6.58 1.00
C PRO A 114 -9.45 -5.95 1.83
N GLU A 115 -10.52 -6.69 2.14
CA GLU A 115 -11.79 -6.21 2.72
C GLU A 115 -11.61 -5.57 4.10
N ASN A 116 -10.97 -6.31 5.03
CA ASN A 116 -10.70 -5.89 6.41
C ASN A 116 -9.23 -6.11 6.79
N GLY A 117 -8.34 -6.18 5.80
CA GLY A 117 -6.92 -6.40 6.01
C GLY A 117 -6.13 -5.11 6.12
N MET A 118 -4.92 -5.22 6.66
CA MET A 118 -3.97 -4.13 6.72
C MET A 118 -3.46 -3.74 5.33
N TRP A 119 -3.35 -2.44 5.07
CA TRP A 119 -2.68 -1.89 3.90
C TRP A 119 -1.53 -0.99 4.31
N VAL A 120 -0.38 -1.15 3.68
CA VAL A 120 0.81 -0.34 4.01
C VAL A 120 1.39 0.26 2.75
N ASN A 121 1.79 1.53 2.84
CA ASN A 121 2.59 2.17 1.81
C ASN A 121 4.06 1.79 2.01
N PRO A 122 4.66 0.99 1.12
CA PRO A 122 6.05 0.57 1.27
C PRO A 122 7.04 1.75 1.21
N LEU A 123 6.65 2.88 0.61
CA LEU A 123 7.48 4.09 0.55
C LEU A 123 7.61 4.79 1.91
N GLU A 124 6.67 4.52 2.83
CA GLU A 124 6.65 5.10 4.17
C GLU A 124 7.23 4.17 5.23
N VAL A 125 7.81 3.02 4.84
CA VAL A 125 8.48 2.13 5.78
C VAL A 125 9.94 2.57 5.95
N TYR A 126 10.31 2.85 7.19
CA TYR A 126 11.69 3.13 7.56
C TYR A 126 12.51 1.85 7.63
N GLN A 127 12.10 0.89 8.46
CA GLN A 127 12.78 -0.40 8.60
C GLN A 127 11.83 -1.54 8.99
N LEU A 128 12.32 -2.78 8.82
CA LEU A 128 11.62 -4.01 9.22
C LEU A 128 12.43 -4.78 10.24
N GLN A 129 11.78 -5.16 11.32
CA GLN A 129 12.38 -5.93 12.40
C GLN A 129 11.58 -7.23 12.63
N THR A 130 12.26 -8.24 13.17
CA THR A 130 11.62 -9.52 13.51
C THR A 130 11.97 -9.87 14.94
N ILE A 131 10.99 -9.82 15.83
CA ILE A 131 11.15 -10.10 17.26
C ILE A 131 10.34 -11.34 17.58
N ARG A 132 11.00 -12.38 18.11
CA ARG A 132 10.36 -13.66 18.49
C ARG A 132 9.49 -14.26 17.37
N GLY A 133 9.91 -14.11 16.11
CA GLY A 133 9.21 -14.62 14.94
C GLY A 133 8.08 -13.74 14.41
N VAL A 134 7.74 -12.65 15.10
CA VAL A 134 6.74 -11.66 14.67
C VAL A 134 7.45 -10.54 13.90
N CYS A 135 6.87 -10.10 12.79
CA CYS A 135 7.44 -9.01 11.98
C CYS A 135 6.79 -7.68 12.33
N PHE A 136 7.60 -6.64 12.49
CA PHE A 136 7.13 -5.28 12.67
C PHE A 136 7.69 -4.38 11.58
N ALA A 137 6.91 -3.39 11.17
CA ALA A 137 7.35 -2.28 10.34
C ALA A 137 7.37 -1.00 11.17
N GLU A 138 8.53 -0.36 11.22
CA GLU A 138 8.64 1.02 11.67
C GLU A 138 8.36 1.93 10.47
N LEU A 139 7.38 2.79 10.62
CA LEU A 139 7.00 3.77 9.62
C LEU A 139 7.85 5.03 9.77
N ARG A 140 8.01 5.82 8.71
CA ARG A 140 8.82 7.06 8.71
C ARG A 140 8.34 8.11 9.72
N ASN A 141 7.08 8.02 10.16
CA ASN A 141 6.50 8.86 11.20
C ASN A 141 6.72 8.32 12.63
N GLY A 142 7.51 7.26 12.81
CA GLY A 142 7.84 6.67 14.11
C GLY A 142 6.79 5.70 14.67
N VAL A 143 5.63 5.53 14.01
CA VAL A 143 4.65 4.52 14.42
C VAL A 143 5.17 3.13 14.03
N ILE A 144 5.03 2.18 14.95
CA ILE A 144 5.46 0.79 14.76
C ILE A 144 4.22 -0.07 14.64
N ILE A 145 4.10 -0.82 13.55
CA ILE A 145 2.96 -1.70 13.29
C ILE A 145 3.40 -3.16 13.29
N GLU A 146 2.67 -4.00 14.01
CA GLU A 146 2.82 -5.45 13.91
C GLU A 146 2.21 -5.92 12.58
N LEU A 147 3.02 -6.55 11.74
CA LEU A 147 2.54 -7.03 10.45
C LEU A 147 1.87 -8.41 10.59
N PRO A 148 0.72 -8.64 9.91
CA PRO A 148 0.06 -9.94 9.88
C PRO A 148 0.81 -11.00 9.07
N ILE A 149 1.97 -10.67 8.51
CA ILE A 149 2.73 -11.51 7.58
C ILE A 149 4.21 -11.50 7.92
N GLN A 150 4.92 -12.53 7.45
CA GLN A 150 6.37 -12.63 7.62
C GLN A 150 7.11 -11.55 6.81
N LYS A 151 8.30 -11.16 7.30
CA LYS A 151 9.20 -10.17 6.67
C LYS A 151 9.42 -10.41 5.18
N ARG A 152 9.69 -11.67 4.78
CA ARG A 152 9.90 -12.03 3.37
C ARG A 152 8.66 -11.75 2.52
N SER A 153 7.47 -12.12 3.00
CA SER A 153 6.21 -11.87 2.31
C SER A 153 5.92 -10.38 2.17
N PHE A 154 6.23 -9.58 3.19
CA PHE A 154 6.09 -8.12 3.11
C PHE A 154 7.02 -7.51 2.06
N ILE A 155 8.29 -7.92 2.05
CA ILE A 155 9.27 -7.48 1.05
C ILE A 155 8.79 -7.79 -0.38
N ASP A 156 8.29 -9.00 -0.62
CA ASP A 156 7.78 -9.39 -1.95
C ASP A 156 6.55 -8.57 -2.36
N GLN A 157 5.67 -8.19 -1.42
CA GLN A 157 4.51 -7.35 -1.70
C GLN A 157 4.91 -5.88 -1.92
N ALA A 158 5.87 -5.38 -1.16
CA ALA A 158 6.42 -4.04 -1.33
C ALA A 158 7.08 -3.86 -2.69
N GLU A 159 7.89 -4.85 -3.12
CA GLU A 159 8.50 -4.86 -4.46
C GLU A 159 7.43 -4.73 -5.56
N LYS A 160 6.35 -5.50 -5.47
CA LYS A 160 5.23 -5.46 -6.43
C LYS A 160 4.50 -4.13 -6.43
N ALA A 161 4.24 -3.55 -5.26
CA ALA A 161 3.58 -2.25 -5.14
C ALA A 161 4.42 -1.11 -5.74
N ILE A 162 5.73 -1.09 -5.46
CA ILE A 162 6.64 -0.11 -6.05
C ILE A 162 6.74 -0.32 -7.56
N TYR A 163 6.84 -1.57 -8.03
CA TYR A 163 6.82 -1.87 -9.46
C TYR A 163 5.55 -1.34 -10.13
N SER A 164 4.37 -1.61 -9.56
CA SER A 164 3.09 -1.13 -10.09
C SER A 164 3.03 0.41 -10.14
N LEU A 165 3.59 1.10 -9.16
CA LEU A 165 3.68 2.57 -9.14
C LEU A 165 4.60 3.09 -10.25
N CYS A 166 5.79 2.52 -10.38
CA CYS A 166 6.74 2.84 -11.45
C CYS A 166 6.12 2.59 -12.82
N TYR A 167 5.43 1.46 -12.98
CA TYR A 167 4.76 1.09 -14.21
C TYR A 167 3.63 2.06 -14.56
N LEU A 168 2.79 2.43 -13.57
CA LEU A 168 1.75 3.44 -13.78
C LEU A 168 2.35 4.78 -14.21
N ARG A 169 3.46 5.21 -13.59
CA ARG A 169 4.18 6.42 -14.01
C ARG A 169 4.76 6.29 -15.42
N ARG A 170 5.27 5.12 -15.81
CA ARG A 170 5.77 4.86 -17.17
C ARG A 170 4.66 4.94 -18.22
N GLU A 171 3.46 4.46 -17.90
CA GLU A 171 2.33 4.50 -18.83
C GLU A 171 1.99 5.94 -19.26
N TYR A 172 1.95 6.87 -18.29
CA TYR A 172 1.39 8.20 -18.49
C TYR A 172 2.37 9.35 -18.31
N SER A 173 3.65 9.07 -18.11
CA SER A 173 4.65 10.11 -18.17
C SER A 173 4.84 10.59 -19.61
N ILE A 174 4.71 11.90 -19.78
CA ILE A 174 4.95 12.61 -21.04
C ILE A 174 6.45 12.90 -21.20
N THR A 175 7.21 12.90 -20.09
CA THR A 175 8.57 13.45 -20.00
C THR A 175 9.64 12.45 -19.53
N LEU A 176 9.28 11.27 -19.02
CA LEU A 176 10.24 10.30 -18.48
C LEU A 176 10.87 9.43 -19.58
N ASN A 177 12.13 9.08 -19.34
CA ASN A 177 13.02 8.43 -20.29
C ASN A 177 12.48 7.05 -20.71
N TYR A 178 11.93 6.95 -21.93
CA TYR A 178 11.18 5.78 -22.43
C TYR A 178 11.95 4.44 -22.40
N LYS A 179 13.29 4.49 -22.26
CA LYS A 179 14.18 3.32 -22.25
C LYS A 179 14.72 2.96 -20.86
N GLY A 180 14.37 3.69 -19.81
CA GLY A 180 14.82 3.44 -18.44
C GLY A 180 14.14 2.23 -17.78
N GLY A 181 14.74 1.73 -16.71
CA GLY A 181 14.17 0.69 -15.83
C GLY A 181 13.15 1.26 -14.83
N PRO A 182 12.49 0.42 -14.02
CA PRO A 182 11.45 0.85 -13.08
C PRO A 182 11.84 2.00 -12.15
N LEU A 183 13.04 1.94 -11.55
CA LEU A 183 13.50 2.97 -10.62
C LEU A 183 13.87 4.30 -11.30
N ASP A 184 13.95 4.37 -12.64
CA ASP A 184 14.14 5.64 -13.34
C ASP A 184 12.85 6.50 -13.36
N TYR A 185 11.71 5.92 -12.99
CA TYR A 185 10.40 6.59 -12.97
C TYR A 185 9.98 7.01 -11.55
N PHE A 186 10.75 6.62 -10.53
CA PHE A 186 10.47 6.95 -9.14
C PHE A 186 11.74 6.98 -8.30
N GLN A 187 12.03 8.12 -7.67
CA GLN A 187 13.11 8.22 -6.70
C GLN A 187 12.65 7.67 -5.35
N LEU A 188 13.22 6.53 -4.94
CA LEU A 188 12.92 5.94 -3.63
C LEU A 188 13.45 6.82 -2.50
N PRO A 189 12.65 7.03 -1.43
CA PRO A 189 13.16 7.58 -0.18
C PRO A 189 14.36 6.79 0.35
N VAL A 190 15.26 7.49 1.05
CA VAL A 190 16.47 6.88 1.62
C VAL A 190 16.14 6.31 3.00
N THR A 191 15.61 5.08 3.03
CA THR A 191 15.40 4.33 4.27
C THR A 191 16.14 3.00 4.23
N PRO A 192 16.55 2.41 5.37
CA PRO A 192 17.15 1.09 5.41
C PRO A 192 16.33 0.03 4.67
N PHE A 193 15.01 0.07 4.83
CA PHE A 193 14.10 -0.83 4.11
C PHE A 193 14.16 -0.64 2.60
N LEU A 194 13.98 0.58 2.09
CA LEU A 194 13.93 0.83 0.65
C LEU A 194 15.29 0.61 -0.03
N LEU A 195 16.40 0.88 0.66
CA LEU A 195 17.74 0.54 0.19
C LEU A 195 17.88 -0.98 -0.04
N SER A 196 17.26 -1.81 0.81
CA SER A 196 17.25 -3.27 0.62
C SER A 196 16.44 -3.72 -0.60
N LEU A 197 15.46 -2.94 -1.04
CA LEU A 197 14.64 -3.26 -2.22
C LEU A 197 15.32 -2.87 -3.54
N ARG A 198 16.28 -1.95 -3.55
CA ARG A 198 16.84 -1.35 -4.77
C ARG A 198 17.36 -2.36 -5.78
N LYS A 199 17.88 -3.50 -5.35
CA LYS A 199 18.47 -4.53 -6.23
C LYS A 199 17.50 -5.64 -6.61
N ARG A 200 16.23 -5.55 -6.20
CA ARG A 200 15.27 -6.63 -6.41
C ARG A 200 14.81 -6.72 -7.87
N PRO A 201 14.57 -7.93 -8.40
CA PRO A 201 14.44 -8.16 -9.84
C PRO A 201 13.37 -7.31 -10.54
N LEU A 202 12.17 -7.20 -9.96
CA LEU A 202 11.09 -6.41 -10.56
C LEU A 202 11.41 -4.93 -10.58
N LEU A 203 12.28 -4.43 -9.72
CA LEU A 203 12.67 -3.01 -9.71
C LEU A 203 13.84 -2.73 -10.66
N GLN A 204 14.48 -3.75 -11.22
CA GLN A 204 15.57 -3.60 -12.19
C GLN A 204 15.07 -3.71 -13.63
N HIS A 205 14.06 -4.53 -13.90
CA HIS A 205 13.60 -4.82 -15.25
C HIS A 205 12.08 -4.79 -15.37
N TRP A 206 11.60 -4.35 -16.52
CA TRP A 206 10.17 -4.45 -16.85
C TRP A 206 9.81 -5.88 -17.23
N VAL A 207 8.85 -6.46 -16.50
CA VAL A 207 8.20 -7.73 -16.87
C VAL A 207 6.88 -7.54 -17.62
N THR A 208 6.49 -6.29 -17.86
CA THR A 208 5.25 -5.91 -18.55
C THR A 208 5.55 -4.84 -19.60
N ASP A 209 5.04 -5.06 -20.80
CA ASP A 209 5.11 -4.09 -21.88
C ASP A 209 4.27 -2.85 -21.59
N ARG A 210 4.67 -1.72 -22.16
CA ARG A 210 3.91 -0.48 -22.06
C ARG A 210 2.57 -0.60 -22.80
N GLY A 211 1.53 0.06 -22.32
CA GLY A 211 0.19 0.10 -22.91
C GLY A 211 -0.70 -1.07 -22.50
N VAL A 212 -0.12 -2.17 -22.03
CA VAL A 212 -0.85 -3.41 -21.69
C VAL A 212 -1.87 -3.15 -20.59
N PHE A 213 -1.51 -2.42 -19.53
CA PHE A 213 -2.47 -2.10 -18.46
C PHE A 213 -3.59 -1.19 -18.96
N HIS A 214 -3.27 -0.11 -19.69
CA HIS A 214 -4.29 0.82 -20.16
C HIS A 214 -5.31 0.13 -21.08
N GLN A 215 -4.83 -0.68 -22.03
CA GLN A 215 -5.68 -1.47 -22.92
C GLN A 215 -6.60 -2.42 -22.14
N ARG A 216 -6.04 -3.16 -21.16
CA ARG A 216 -6.81 -4.08 -20.31
C ARG A 216 -7.83 -3.35 -19.45
N TYR A 217 -7.44 -2.23 -18.86
CA TYR A 217 -8.31 -1.44 -17.99
C TYR A 217 -9.50 -0.89 -18.77
N LEU A 218 -9.29 -0.33 -19.97
CA LEU A 218 -10.38 0.11 -20.84
C LEU A 218 -11.32 -1.04 -21.21
N SER A 219 -10.76 -2.21 -21.52
CA SER A 219 -11.55 -3.40 -21.86
C SER A 219 -12.44 -3.86 -20.69
N GLU A 220 -11.92 -3.87 -19.46
CA GLU A 220 -12.69 -4.20 -18.26
C GLU A 220 -13.77 -3.15 -17.95
N VAL A 221 -13.48 -1.86 -18.16
CA VAL A 221 -14.47 -0.79 -18.00
C VAL A 221 -15.63 -0.97 -18.99
N LEU A 222 -15.34 -1.20 -20.27
CA LEU A 222 -16.36 -1.44 -21.30
C LEU A 222 -17.24 -2.64 -20.96
N ARG A 223 -16.62 -3.75 -20.52
CA ARG A 223 -17.34 -4.95 -20.10
C ARG A 223 -18.28 -4.69 -18.92
N LYS A 224 -17.81 -3.96 -17.90
CA LYS A 224 -18.62 -3.58 -16.74
C LYS A 224 -19.83 -2.71 -17.12
N HIS A 225 -19.70 -1.87 -18.15
CA HIS A 225 -20.83 -1.08 -18.67
C HIS A 225 -21.83 -1.95 -19.44
N GLN A 226 -21.37 -2.94 -20.19
CA GLN A 226 -22.25 -3.87 -20.91
C GLN A 226 -23.04 -4.79 -19.96
N GLU A 227 -22.46 -5.22 -18.84
CA GLU A 227 -23.14 -6.05 -17.82
C GLU A 227 -24.21 -5.29 -17.01
N ARG A 228 -24.26 -3.96 -17.12
CA ARG A 228 -25.20 -3.10 -16.39
C ARG A 228 -26.41 -2.65 -17.21
N ASN A 229 -26.40 -2.91 -18.53
CA ASN A 229 -27.49 -2.63 -19.46
C ASN A 229 -28.18 -3.93 -19.84
#